data_AF-A0A1D3TYF1-F1
#
_entry.id   AF-A0A1D3TYF1-F1
#
_cell.length_a   1.000
_cell.length_b   1.000
_cell.length_c   1.000
_cell.angle_alpha   90.00
_cell.angle_beta   90.00
_cell.angle_gamma   90.00
#
_symmetry.space_group_name_H-M   'P 1'
#
loop_
_entity.id
_entity.type
_entity.pdbx_description
1 polymer ?
#
loop_
_entity_poly.entity_id
_entity_poly.type
_entity_poly.pdbx_seq_one_letter_code
_entity_poly.pdbx_strand_id
1 'polypeptide(L)'
;MKSDREFLDGIYEKVEKAESDQPPKIRKRARYVKYAGMAAGFLVLAFSAMFLNRFTKSDDQNAATPAAYEVRMVDFSEQLIAQASDIVEVEARDDNGGMVVDITRSFKSSGNDLKGLPVADLEAAGLSAGQSAVVFVDADAGGTSVMDVFIGDADHLSYTNQYGETIELERLTGLENEGKKER
;
A
#
# COMPACT_ATOMS: atom_id res chain seq x y z
N MET A 1 50.13 17.48 36.85
CA MET A 1 49.17 17.69 35.75
C MET A 1 49.99 18.05 34.52
N LYS A 2 50.04 17.15 33.54
CA LYS A 2 50.80 17.37 32.30
C LYS A 2 49.96 18.24 31.36
N SER A 3 50.59 19.28 30.83
CA SER A 3 49.96 20.29 29.96
C SER A 3 49.57 19.68 28.62
N ASP A 4 48.43 20.07 28.06
CA ASP A 4 47.86 19.56 26.79
C ASP A 4 48.83 19.59 25.59
N ARG A 5 49.92 20.36 25.69
CA ARG A 5 51.04 20.33 24.73
C ARG A 5 51.81 19.01 24.70
N GLU A 6 52.04 18.36 25.84
CA GLU A 6 52.76 17.08 25.90
C GLU A 6 51.93 15.92 25.31
N PHE A 7 50.60 16.03 25.35
CA PHE A 7 49.72 15.05 24.71
C PHE A 7 49.74 15.19 23.19
N LEU A 8 49.75 16.42 22.68
CA LEU A 8 49.81 16.69 21.24
C LEU A 8 51.16 16.30 20.63
N ASP A 9 52.29 16.59 21.29
CA ASP A 9 53.61 16.17 20.81
C ASP A 9 53.73 14.63 20.73
N GLY A 10 53.14 13.91 21.68
CA GLY A 10 53.10 12.43 21.65
C GLY A 10 52.24 11.83 20.53
N ILE A 11 51.33 12.60 19.93
CA ILE A 11 50.55 12.20 18.76
C ILE A 11 51.32 12.48 17.46
N TYR A 12 51.98 13.64 17.36
CA TYR A 12 52.77 13.99 16.16
C TYR A 12 53.99 13.09 15.99
N GLU A 13 54.68 12.70 17.07
CA GLU A 13 55.82 11.78 16.99
C GLU A 13 55.41 10.36 16.51
N LYS A 14 54.15 9.97 16.72
CA LYS A 14 53.62 8.67 16.26
C LYS A 14 53.19 8.68 14.79
N VAL A 15 52.84 9.83 14.23
CA VAL A 15 52.50 9.98 12.81
C VAL A 15 53.77 10.01 11.96
N GLU A 16 54.81 10.71 12.43
CA GLU A 16 56.08 10.84 11.70
C GLU A 16 56.86 9.51 11.62
N LYS A 17 56.74 8.65 12.63
CA LYS A 17 57.32 7.29 12.61
C LYS A 17 56.51 6.28 11.79
N ALA A 18 55.24 6.56 11.47
CA ALA A 18 54.39 5.68 10.65
C ALA A 18 54.51 5.97 9.14
N GLU A 19 54.99 7.16 8.74
CA GLU A 19 55.26 7.52 7.33
C GLU A 19 56.70 7.19 6.87
N SER A 20 57.59 6.77 7.78
CA SER A 20 59.01 6.50 7.49
C SER A 20 59.35 5.03 7.19
N ASP A 21 58.36 4.16 6.95
CA ASP A 21 58.62 2.80 6.45
C ASP A 21 58.32 2.72 4.94
N GLN A 22 59.28 3.18 4.14
CA GLN A 22 59.32 2.90 2.71
C GLN A 22 59.46 1.38 2.46
N PRO A 23 58.53 0.72 1.74
CA PRO A 23 58.80 -0.61 1.24
C PRO A 23 59.84 -0.55 0.11
N PRO A 24 60.75 -1.54 0.03
CA PRO A 24 61.93 -1.47 -0.84
C PRO A 24 61.57 -1.44 -2.33
N LYS A 25 62.36 -0.71 -3.11
CA LYS A 25 62.29 -0.67 -4.58
C LYS A 25 62.49 -2.08 -5.18
N ILE A 26 61.41 -2.80 -5.44
CA ILE A 26 61.43 -4.05 -6.21
C ILE A 26 60.98 -3.74 -7.64
N ARG A 27 61.96 -3.48 -8.52
CA ARG A 27 61.78 -3.70 -9.95
C ARG A 27 61.62 -5.20 -10.17
N LYS A 28 60.45 -5.66 -10.64
CA LYS A 28 60.28 -6.68 -11.71
C LYS A 28 58.82 -7.14 -11.87
N ARG A 29 58.35 -7.01 -13.13
CA ARG A 29 57.33 -7.84 -13.82
C ARG A 29 55.85 -7.61 -13.46
N ALA A 30 55.32 -6.51 -14.00
CA ALA A 30 53.93 -6.40 -14.40
C ALA A 30 53.60 -7.44 -15.49
N ARG A 31 52.68 -8.37 -15.23
CA ARG A 31 51.96 -9.10 -16.30
C ARG A 31 50.66 -9.80 -15.88
N TYR A 32 50.37 -10.00 -14.59
CA TYR A 32 49.16 -10.73 -14.14
C TYR A 32 48.06 -9.90 -13.47
N VAL A 33 48.23 -8.58 -13.33
CA VAL A 33 47.25 -7.72 -12.62
C VAL A 33 46.04 -7.33 -13.50
N LYS A 34 46.12 -7.54 -14.83
CA LYS A 34 45.07 -7.07 -15.76
C LYS A 34 43.74 -7.81 -15.65
N TYR A 35 43.72 -9.05 -15.15
CA TYR A 35 42.49 -9.86 -15.09
C TYR A 35 41.82 -9.90 -13.71
N ALA A 36 42.56 -9.59 -12.62
CA ALA A 36 41.97 -9.55 -11.28
C ALA A 36 40.98 -8.38 -11.12
N GLY A 37 41.27 -7.22 -11.74
CA GLY A 37 40.36 -6.07 -11.73
C GLY A 37 39.06 -6.30 -12.52
N MET A 38 39.11 -7.07 -13.61
CA MET A 38 37.91 -7.37 -14.42
C MET A 38 36.97 -8.37 -13.73
N ALA A 39 37.50 -9.38 -13.04
CA ALA A 39 36.69 -10.35 -12.30
C ALA A 39 35.95 -9.72 -11.10
N ALA A 40 36.60 -8.79 -10.39
CA ALA A 40 35.96 -8.03 -9.31
C ALA A 40 34.84 -7.12 -9.83
N GLY A 41 35.04 -6.49 -11.00
CA GLY A 41 34.00 -5.68 -11.64
C GLY A 41 32.76 -6.49 -12.06
N PHE A 42 32.96 -7.70 -12.59
CA PHE A 42 31.85 -8.58 -12.97
C PHE A 42 31.09 -9.12 -11.76
N LEU A 43 31.78 -9.43 -10.64
CA LEU A 43 31.13 -9.85 -9.39
C LEU A 43 30.32 -8.72 -8.73
N VAL A 44 30.81 -7.48 -8.76
CA VAL A 44 30.06 -6.32 -8.26
C VAL A 44 28.82 -6.05 -9.12
N LEU A 45 28.93 -6.15 -10.45
CA LEU A 45 27.79 -6.04 -11.37
C LEU A 45 26.78 -7.19 -11.22
N ALA A 46 27.23 -8.41 -11.03
CA ALA A 46 26.34 -9.56 -10.81
C ALA A 46 25.60 -9.47 -9.46
N PHE A 47 26.26 -9.01 -8.40
CA PHE A 47 25.61 -8.78 -7.09
C PHE A 47 24.61 -7.64 -7.14
N SER A 48 24.91 -6.54 -7.85
CA SER A 48 23.98 -5.43 -8.00
C SER A 48 22.78 -5.80 -8.88
N ALA A 49 22.96 -6.62 -9.92
CA ALA A 49 21.85 -7.17 -10.70
C ALA A 49 20.96 -8.11 -9.86
N MET A 50 21.52 -8.98 -9.01
CA MET A 50 20.70 -9.81 -8.09
C MET A 50 19.97 -9.00 -7.02
N PHE A 51 20.55 -7.89 -6.55
CA PHE A 51 19.89 -6.98 -5.61
C PHE A 51 18.76 -6.19 -6.28
N LEU A 52 18.97 -5.66 -7.49
CA LEU A 52 17.93 -4.98 -8.28
C LEU A 52 16.81 -5.94 -8.69
N ASN A 53 17.12 -7.20 -9.04
CA ASN A 53 16.09 -8.18 -9.41
C ASN A 53 15.23 -8.67 -8.23
N ARG A 54 15.63 -8.39 -6.97
CA ARG A 54 14.76 -8.59 -5.80
C ARG A 54 13.81 -7.42 -5.55
N PHE A 55 14.08 -6.24 -6.13
CA PHE A 55 13.16 -5.09 -6.10
C PHE A 55 12.31 -4.97 -7.37
N THR A 56 12.62 -5.73 -8.42
CA THR A 56 11.76 -5.89 -9.60
C THR A 56 11.03 -7.22 -9.57
N LYS A 57 10.45 -7.58 -8.42
CA LYS A 57 9.12 -8.19 -8.48
C LYS A 57 8.19 -7.08 -8.91
N SER A 58 7.93 -7.03 -10.21
CA SER A 58 6.76 -6.38 -10.77
C SER A 58 5.54 -7.18 -10.29
N ASP A 59 5.09 -6.88 -9.08
CA ASP A 59 3.75 -7.12 -8.54
C ASP A 59 3.65 -6.28 -7.26
N ASP A 60 2.57 -5.53 -7.09
CA ASP A 60 2.24 -4.62 -5.98
C ASP A 60 2.68 -3.15 -6.03
N GLN A 61 2.86 -2.54 -7.20
CA GLN A 61 2.84 -1.07 -7.32
C GLN A 61 1.43 -0.44 -7.42
N ASN A 62 0.37 -1.22 -7.16
CA ASN A 62 -1.02 -0.73 -7.13
C ASN A 62 -1.79 -1.12 -5.85
N ALA A 63 -1.10 -1.40 -4.74
CA ALA A 63 -1.78 -1.24 -3.45
C ALA A 63 -1.74 0.26 -3.14
N ALA A 64 -2.82 0.96 -3.47
CA ALA A 64 -3.03 2.34 -3.04
C ALA A 64 -2.90 2.39 -1.51
N THR A 65 -1.69 2.67 -1.03
CA THR A 65 -1.46 2.82 0.40
C THR A 65 -2.15 4.14 0.74
N PRO A 66 -3.21 4.11 1.56
CA PRO A 66 -3.95 5.32 1.84
C PRO A 66 -3.03 6.31 2.53
N ALA A 67 -3.07 7.58 2.12
CA ALA A 67 -2.34 8.63 2.81
C ALA A 67 -2.73 8.62 4.29
N ALA A 68 -1.73 8.75 5.18
CA ALA A 68 -1.95 8.85 6.61
C ALA A 68 -3.06 9.88 6.89
N TYR A 69 -3.96 9.54 7.82
CA TYR A 69 -5.18 10.29 8.16
C TYR A 69 -4.94 11.81 8.30
N GLU A 70 -3.77 12.23 8.80
CA GLU A 70 -3.41 13.64 9.00
C GLU A 70 -3.17 14.45 7.71
N VAL A 71 -3.01 13.83 6.53
CA VAL A 71 -2.65 14.53 5.27
C VAL A 71 -3.84 14.67 4.31
N ARG A 72 -5.01 14.12 4.64
CA ARG A 72 -6.16 14.16 3.74
C ARG A 72 -6.92 15.47 3.87
N MET A 73 -6.76 16.35 2.88
CA MET A 73 -7.50 17.61 2.78
C MET A 73 -9.00 17.42 2.48
N VAL A 74 -9.43 16.22 2.09
CA VAL A 74 -10.83 15.86 1.82
C VAL A 74 -11.10 14.51 2.49
N ASP A 75 -12.23 14.41 3.17
CA ASP A 75 -12.72 13.15 3.74
C ASP A 75 -12.93 12.14 2.60
N PHE A 76 -12.19 11.04 2.61
CA PHE A 76 -12.25 10.04 1.54
C PHE A 76 -13.66 9.50 1.34
N SER A 77 -14.41 9.35 2.43
CA SER A 77 -15.80 8.92 2.39
C SER A 77 -16.68 9.88 1.59
N GLU A 78 -16.45 11.19 1.64
CA GLU A 78 -17.18 12.19 0.84
C GLU A 78 -16.88 12.09 -0.65
N GLN A 79 -15.61 11.87 -0.99
CA GLN A 79 -15.23 11.66 -2.40
C GLN A 79 -15.88 10.41 -2.95
N LEU A 80 -15.89 9.34 -2.15
CA LEU A 80 -16.48 8.06 -2.53
C LEU A 80 -18.00 8.18 -2.70
N ILE A 81 -18.69 8.86 -1.77
CA ILE A 81 -20.13 9.13 -1.87
C ILE A 81 -20.48 9.96 -3.12
N ALA A 82 -19.66 10.96 -3.43
CA ALA A 82 -19.87 11.83 -4.59
C ALA A 82 -19.68 11.07 -5.92
N GLN A 83 -18.67 10.21 -5.99
CA GLN A 83 -18.32 9.47 -7.20
C GLN A 83 -19.19 8.24 -7.43
N ALA A 84 -19.63 7.56 -6.37
CA ALA A 84 -20.44 6.35 -6.49
C ALA A 84 -21.78 6.66 -7.15
N SER A 85 -22.14 5.87 -8.16
CA SER A 85 -23.45 5.91 -8.81
C SER A 85 -24.55 5.31 -7.93
N ASP A 86 -24.24 4.21 -7.25
CA ASP A 86 -25.12 3.50 -6.33
C ASP A 86 -24.35 3.19 -5.04
N ILE A 87 -25.04 3.25 -3.90
CA ILE A 87 -24.51 2.88 -2.59
C ILE A 87 -25.52 1.95 -1.96
N VAL A 88 -25.11 0.70 -1.73
CA VAL A 88 -26.00 -0.37 -1.29
C VAL A 88 -25.44 -1.09 -0.08
N GLU A 89 -26.33 -1.46 0.84
CA GLU A 89 -26.04 -2.42 1.88
C GLU A 89 -26.33 -3.82 1.34
N VAL A 90 -25.39 -4.73 1.59
CA VAL A 90 -25.49 -6.11 1.16
C VAL A 90 -25.25 -7.04 2.33
N GLU A 91 -25.91 -8.20 2.31
CA GLU A 91 -25.68 -9.29 3.25
C GLU A 91 -25.16 -10.50 2.49
N ALA A 92 -23.99 -10.99 2.91
CA ALA A 92 -23.42 -12.21 2.36
C ALA A 92 -24.08 -13.44 2.98
N ARG A 93 -24.46 -14.40 2.15
CA ARG A 93 -25.01 -15.70 2.55
C ARG A 93 -24.23 -16.82 1.89
N ASP A 94 -24.11 -17.94 2.60
CA ASP A 94 -23.56 -19.17 2.04
C ASP A 94 -24.67 -19.90 1.28
N ASP A 95 -24.46 -20.15 0.00
CA ASP A 95 -25.29 -21.01 -0.83
C ASP A 95 -24.45 -22.15 -1.42
N ASN A 96 -24.61 -23.34 -0.84
CA ASN A 96 -24.00 -24.58 -1.32
C ASN A 96 -22.47 -24.50 -1.51
N GLY A 97 -21.76 -23.76 -0.65
CA GLY A 97 -20.31 -23.64 -0.69
C GLY A 97 -19.79 -22.51 -1.58
N GLY A 98 -20.67 -21.62 -2.04
CA GLY A 98 -20.34 -20.34 -2.66
C GLY A 98 -20.99 -19.18 -1.92
N MET A 99 -20.34 -18.01 -1.91
CA MET A 99 -20.94 -16.80 -1.35
C MET A 99 -21.94 -16.19 -2.35
N VAL A 100 -23.15 -15.92 -1.89
CA VAL A 100 -24.16 -15.13 -2.60
C VAL A 100 -24.42 -13.88 -1.79
N VAL A 101 -24.71 -12.78 -2.49
CA VAL A 101 -24.84 -11.46 -1.88
C VAL A 101 -26.21 -10.90 -2.20
N ASP A 102 -27.00 -10.61 -1.17
CA ASP A 102 -28.31 -10.01 -1.30
C ASP A 102 -28.25 -8.52 -0.93
N ILE A 103 -28.82 -7.66 -1.77
CA ILE A 103 -28.96 -6.24 -1.45
C ILE A 103 -30.08 -6.08 -0.42
N THR A 104 -29.75 -5.67 0.80
CA THR A 104 -30.70 -5.47 1.90
C THR A 104 -31.24 -4.05 1.92
N ARG A 105 -30.41 -3.06 1.55
CA ARG A 105 -30.77 -1.64 1.56
C ARG A 105 -30.06 -0.88 0.43
N SER A 106 -30.69 0.20 -0.03
CA SER A 106 -30.07 1.13 -0.98
C SER A 106 -30.11 2.55 -0.40
N PHE A 107 -28.94 3.18 -0.27
CA PHE A 107 -28.79 4.54 0.26
C PHE A 107 -28.78 5.59 -0.85
N LYS A 108 -28.16 5.24 -1.98
CA LYS A 108 -28.12 6.04 -3.21
C LYS A 108 -28.39 5.10 -4.36
N SER A 109 -29.27 5.50 -5.28
CA SER A 109 -29.51 4.71 -6.48
C SER A 109 -29.60 5.54 -7.75
N SER A 110 -28.84 5.13 -8.76
CA SER A 110 -28.86 5.67 -10.11
C SER A 110 -30.02 5.13 -10.96
N GLY A 111 -30.66 4.04 -10.52
CA GLY A 111 -31.68 3.31 -11.28
C GLY A 111 -31.12 2.19 -12.18
N ASN A 112 -29.82 1.92 -12.10
CA ASN A 112 -29.19 0.79 -12.79
C ASN A 112 -29.50 -0.55 -12.11
N ASP A 113 -29.52 -1.64 -12.88
CA ASP A 113 -29.75 -2.99 -12.34
C ASP A 113 -28.44 -3.56 -11.78
N LEU A 114 -28.38 -3.72 -10.46
CA LEU A 114 -27.18 -4.18 -9.72
C LEU A 114 -27.11 -5.70 -9.55
N LYS A 115 -27.89 -6.48 -10.30
CA LYS A 115 -27.98 -7.96 -10.18
C LYS A 115 -26.67 -8.74 -10.44
N GLY A 116 -25.57 -8.07 -10.77
CA GLY A 116 -24.29 -8.68 -11.11
C GLY A 116 -23.12 -8.14 -10.30
N LEU A 117 -23.33 -7.75 -9.04
CA LEU A 117 -22.22 -7.31 -8.18
C LEU A 117 -21.10 -8.38 -8.18
N PRO A 118 -19.85 -7.99 -8.46
CA PRO A 118 -18.73 -8.92 -8.52
C PRO A 118 -18.40 -9.45 -7.12
N VAL A 119 -18.95 -10.62 -6.79
CA VAL A 119 -18.76 -11.29 -5.50
C VAL A 119 -17.29 -11.48 -5.15
N ALA A 120 -16.44 -11.72 -6.15
CA ALA A 120 -14.99 -11.87 -5.95
C ALA A 120 -14.33 -10.61 -5.35
N ASP A 121 -14.81 -9.41 -5.70
CA ASP A 121 -14.27 -8.16 -5.14
C ASP A 121 -14.69 -8.00 -3.67
N LEU A 122 -15.88 -8.47 -3.32
CA LEU A 122 -16.39 -8.47 -1.95
C LEU A 122 -15.63 -9.45 -1.06
N GLU A 123 -15.33 -10.66 -1.58
CA GLU A 123 -14.48 -11.64 -0.88
C GLU A 123 -13.06 -11.10 -0.67
N ALA A 124 -12.49 -10.45 -1.69
CA ALA A 124 -11.15 -9.86 -1.61
C ALA A 124 -11.09 -8.74 -0.55
N ALA A 125 -12.18 -7.99 -0.36
CA ALA A 125 -12.31 -7.00 0.70
C ALA A 125 -12.50 -7.60 2.11
N GLY A 126 -12.66 -8.93 2.22
CA GLY A 126 -12.78 -9.65 3.48
C GLY A 126 -14.21 -9.94 3.92
N LEU A 127 -15.22 -9.73 3.06
CA LEU A 127 -16.61 -10.06 3.38
C LEU A 127 -16.78 -11.57 3.53
N SER A 128 -17.30 -12.00 4.67
CA SER A 128 -17.59 -13.41 4.96
C SER A 128 -19.09 -13.66 5.03
N ALA A 129 -19.51 -14.91 4.85
CA ALA A 129 -20.91 -15.31 4.98
C ALA A 129 -21.48 -14.93 6.38
N GLY A 130 -22.70 -14.39 6.39
CA GLY A 130 -23.38 -13.87 7.57
C GLY A 130 -22.99 -12.45 7.98
N GLN A 131 -22.13 -11.78 7.21
CA GLN A 131 -21.76 -10.39 7.43
C GLN A 131 -22.49 -9.45 6.46
N SER A 132 -22.74 -8.23 6.93
CA SER A 132 -23.17 -7.14 6.07
C SER A 132 -22.00 -6.30 5.61
N ALA A 133 -22.10 -5.69 4.44
CA ALA A 133 -21.22 -4.61 4.02
C ALA A 133 -21.99 -3.51 3.29
N VAL A 134 -21.43 -2.31 3.31
CA VAL A 134 -21.81 -1.22 2.41
C VAL A 134 -20.86 -1.23 1.23
N VAL A 135 -21.45 -1.30 0.04
CA VAL A 135 -20.73 -1.38 -1.23
C VAL A 135 -20.98 -0.10 -2.02
N PHE A 136 -19.88 0.54 -2.42
CA PHE A 136 -19.90 1.70 -3.30
C PHE A 136 -19.68 1.24 -4.73
N VAL A 137 -20.60 1.63 -5.60
CA VAL A 137 -20.69 1.06 -6.95
C VAL A 137 -20.64 2.17 -7.99
N ASP A 138 -19.80 1.97 -9.00
CA ASP A 138 -19.86 2.72 -10.25
C ASP A 138 -20.49 1.82 -11.33
N ALA A 139 -21.73 2.16 -11.68
CA ALA A 139 -22.55 1.48 -12.65
C ALA A 139 -22.80 2.42 -13.82
N ASP A 140 -22.35 1.99 -15.00
CA ASP A 140 -22.52 2.70 -16.25
C ASP A 140 -23.14 1.77 -17.31
N ALA A 141 -23.23 2.24 -18.56
CA ALA A 141 -23.75 1.42 -19.64
C ALA A 141 -22.84 0.23 -20.02
N GLY A 142 -21.59 0.22 -19.55
CA GLY A 142 -20.57 -0.78 -19.84
C GLY A 142 -20.47 -1.88 -18.79
N GLY A 143 -20.94 -1.65 -17.56
CA GLY A 143 -21.00 -2.65 -16.51
C GLY A 143 -21.16 -2.08 -15.11
N THR A 144 -20.92 -2.95 -14.13
CA THR A 144 -20.98 -2.62 -12.70
C THR A 144 -19.61 -2.90 -12.11
N SER A 145 -18.99 -1.89 -11.48
CA SER A 145 -17.70 -2.02 -10.80
C SER A 145 -17.82 -1.62 -9.34
N VAL A 146 -17.16 -2.38 -8.47
CA VAL A 146 -17.09 -2.07 -7.04
C VAL A 146 -15.93 -1.10 -6.82
N MET A 147 -16.25 0.07 -6.27
CA MET A 147 -15.26 1.09 -5.94
C MET A 147 -14.57 0.79 -4.62
N ASP A 148 -15.36 0.49 -3.58
CA ASP A 148 -14.88 0.12 -2.26
C ASP A 148 -15.97 -0.60 -1.45
N VAL A 149 -15.54 -1.28 -0.39
CA VAL A 149 -16.38 -2.14 0.45
C VAL A 149 -16.07 -1.85 1.92
N PHE A 150 -17.11 -1.53 2.68
CA PHE A 150 -17.02 -1.28 4.11
C PHE A 150 -17.79 -2.38 4.86
N ILE A 151 -17.10 -3.19 5.65
CA ILE A 151 -17.70 -4.31 6.39
C ILE A 151 -18.35 -3.76 7.66
N GLY A 152 -19.59 -4.16 7.91
CA GLY A 152 -20.34 -3.74 9.09
C GLY A 152 -19.83 -4.39 10.37
N ASP A 153 -19.76 -3.61 11.43
CA ASP A 153 -19.59 -4.12 12.78
C ASP A 153 -20.85 -4.88 13.23
N ALA A 154 -20.76 -5.66 14.31
CA ALA A 154 -21.85 -6.51 14.80
C ALA A 154 -23.17 -5.75 15.08
N ASP A 155 -23.09 -4.46 15.38
CA ASP A 155 -24.25 -3.60 15.66
C ASP A 155 -24.74 -2.83 14.41
N HIS A 156 -24.06 -2.96 13.26
CA HIS A 156 -24.37 -2.29 11.98
C HIS A 156 -24.45 -0.75 12.04
N LEU A 157 -23.91 -0.13 13.10
CA LEU A 157 -23.87 1.32 13.27
C LEU A 157 -22.69 1.97 12.52
N SER A 158 -21.61 1.21 12.34
CA SER A 158 -20.39 1.60 11.66
C SER A 158 -19.95 0.53 10.69
N TYR A 159 -19.35 0.97 9.60
CA TYR A 159 -18.78 0.11 8.57
C TYR A 159 -17.33 0.52 8.36
N THR A 160 -16.42 -0.45 8.27
CA THR A 160 -14.98 -0.19 8.14
C THR A 160 -14.41 -0.90 6.91
N ASN A 161 -13.62 -0.20 6.09
CA ASN A 161 -12.95 -0.81 4.94
C ASN A 161 -11.59 -1.41 5.31
N GLN A 162 -10.97 -2.10 4.35
CA GLN A 162 -9.63 -2.70 4.50
C GLN A 162 -8.52 -1.69 4.83
N TYR A 163 -8.78 -0.40 4.62
CA TYR A 163 -7.86 0.70 4.86
C TYR A 163 -8.00 1.31 6.27
N GLY A 164 -8.94 0.81 7.08
CA GLY A 164 -9.22 1.30 8.43
C GLY A 164 -10.03 2.60 8.47
N GLU A 165 -10.71 2.93 7.37
CA GLU A 165 -11.63 4.06 7.31
C GLU A 165 -13.03 3.61 7.70
N THR A 166 -13.71 4.44 8.47
CA THR A 166 -15.01 4.12 9.03
C THR A 166 -16.08 5.08 8.51
N ILE A 167 -17.23 4.54 8.13
CA ILE A 167 -18.43 5.29 7.77
C ILE A 167 -19.55 4.89 8.72
N GLU A 168 -20.19 5.90 9.31
CA GLU A 168 -21.34 5.69 10.19
C GLU A 168 -22.63 5.57 9.38
N LEU A 169 -23.54 4.71 9.85
CA LEU A 169 -24.86 4.49 9.24
C LEU A 169 -25.66 5.80 9.15
N GLU A 170 -25.56 6.68 10.15
CA GLU A 170 -26.25 7.98 10.15
C GLU A 170 -25.93 8.78 8.89
N ARG A 171 -24.65 8.84 8.51
CA ARG A 171 -24.17 9.54 7.31
C ARG A 171 -24.78 8.96 6.04
N LEU A 172 -24.85 7.62 5.94
CA LEU A 172 -25.45 6.93 4.80
C LEU A 172 -26.98 7.15 4.72
N THR A 173 -27.67 7.17 5.85
CA THR A 173 -29.12 7.44 5.90
C THR A 173 -29.48 8.89 5.57
N GLY A 174 -28.55 9.83 5.76
CA GLY A 174 -28.70 11.21 5.27
C GLY A 174 -28.93 11.26 3.76
N LEU A 175 -28.20 10.46 3.00
CA LEU A 175 -28.29 10.40 1.52
C LEU A 175 -29.66 9.91 1.03
N GLU A 176 -30.24 8.92 1.74
CA GLU A 176 -31.57 8.39 1.41
C GLU A 176 -32.65 9.49 1.49
N ASN A 177 -32.49 10.43 2.43
CA ASN A 177 -33.44 11.52 2.65
C ASN A 177 -33.27 12.67 1.65
N GLU A 178 -32.07 12.88 1.10
CA GLU A 178 -31.82 13.88 0.05
C GLU A 178 -32.42 13.43 -1.29
N GLY A 179 -32.21 12.17 -1.68
CA GLY A 179 -32.79 11.62 -2.90
C GLY A 179 -34.32 11.58 -2.94
N LYS A 180 -34.99 11.57 -1.77
CA LYS A 180 -36.46 11.65 -1.67
C LYS A 180 -37.00 13.08 -1.77
N LYS A 181 -36.19 14.12 -1.59
CA LYS A 181 -36.62 15.52 -1.72
C LYS A 181 -36.58 16.02 -3.16
N GLU A 182 -35.81 15.37 -4.02
CA GLU A 182 -35.65 15.75 -5.44
C GLU A 182 -36.59 15.00 -6.40
N ARG A 183 -37.43 14.08 -5.90
CA ARG A 183 -38.49 13.39 -6.66
C ARG A 183 -39.87 13.90 -6.28
#